data_AF-A0A4R5U7B4-F1
#
_entry.id   AF-A0A4R5U7B4-F1
#
_cell.length_a   1.000
_cell.length_b   1.000
_cell.length_c   1.000
_cell.angle_alpha   90.00
_cell.angle_beta   90.00
_cell.angle_gamma   90.00
#
_symmetry.space_group_name_H-M   'P 1'
#
loop_
_entity.id
_entity.type
_entity.pdbx_description
1 polymer ?
#
loop_
_entity_poly.entity_id
_entity_poly.type
_entity_poly.pdbx_seq_one_letter_code
_entity_poly.pdbx_strand_id
1 'polypeptide(L)'
;MSLFALGINHQTAPVALRERVAFAGDALDAALAQLRALPPVREVALLSTCNRTELYAVCDDDGDALAHWLATHPGDDAALAGGSLQAYLYRHRDADAVRHLFRVATGLDSLVLGEPQILGQVKQAWASARAAGTLGGELDRVFQHAFVTAKRARSETRIGNSPVSVASLAVRLAQDSFARPSDSAVLLVGAGETIELAARHLANAKVKRLLIANRTYAHAQELAARHGGIALPLDELDRHLFLADIVFSATASREPVIRRDQVAAALAARKHRPMLLMDLAVPRDIAPDVAELRDVFLYTVDDLERTLDDNRRGRREAAGDAEAIIDLQVTRFGESAAARGRLAPVKRLRAHGEAVRSEVLARARQQLAAGQSPDAVLELLAHTLTNRLLHVPTAALRDAALRGDDTLADSLDALLPSDAVLPLNDLRTPDAADPAP
;
A
#
# COMPACT_ATOMS: atom_id res chain seq x y z
N MET A 1 5.89 3.73 -23.88
CA MET A 1 5.33 3.23 -22.61
C MET A 1 6.34 3.49 -21.51
N SER A 2 6.05 4.46 -20.67
CA SER A 2 6.84 4.78 -19.47
C SER A 2 5.93 4.67 -18.25
N LEU A 3 6.51 4.34 -17.10
CA LEU A 3 5.80 4.33 -15.83
C LEU A 3 5.84 5.73 -15.19
N PHE A 4 4.72 6.20 -14.67
CA PHE A 4 4.63 7.49 -13.98
C PHE A 4 4.03 7.34 -12.58
N ALA A 5 4.56 8.13 -11.65
CA ALA A 5 3.91 8.47 -10.40
C ALA A 5 3.70 9.99 -10.36
N LEU A 6 2.44 10.42 -10.38
CA LEU A 6 2.06 11.83 -10.44
C LEU A 6 1.07 12.15 -9.34
N GLY A 7 1.25 13.24 -8.62
CA GLY A 7 0.31 13.56 -7.56
C GLY A 7 0.61 14.83 -6.80
N ILE A 8 -0.13 14.99 -5.72
CA ILE A 8 0.11 16.01 -4.71
C ILE A 8 0.16 15.35 -3.33
N ASN A 9 0.94 15.93 -2.42
CA ASN A 9 1.04 15.43 -1.06
C ASN A 9 1.20 16.60 -0.06
N HIS A 10 1.22 16.27 1.23
CA HIS A 10 1.36 17.24 2.32
C HIS A 10 2.65 18.08 2.28
N GLN A 11 3.70 17.66 1.56
CA GLN A 11 4.94 18.42 1.39
C GLN A 11 4.82 19.46 0.28
N THR A 12 4.07 19.16 -0.77
CA THR A 12 3.92 20.06 -1.92
C THR A 12 2.71 20.97 -1.80
N ALA A 13 1.58 20.51 -1.25
CA ALA A 13 0.31 21.22 -1.30
C ALA A 13 -0.35 21.46 0.08
N PRO A 14 -0.90 22.67 0.34
CA PRO A 14 -1.76 22.94 1.48
C PRO A 14 -3.00 22.04 1.51
N VAL A 15 -3.55 21.82 2.71
CA VAL A 15 -4.72 20.93 2.91
C VAL A 15 -5.92 21.30 2.04
N ALA A 16 -6.22 22.60 1.87
CA ALA A 16 -7.34 23.08 1.08
C ALA A 16 -7.26 22.69 -0.42
N LEU A 17 -6.04 22.48 -0.96
CA LEU A 17 -5.87 21.97 -2.32
C LEU A 17 -5.96 20.43 -2.37
N ARG A 18 -5.56 19.75 -1.28
CA ARG A 18 -5.61 18.28 -1.20
C ARG A 18 -7.02 17.75 -1.06
N GLU A 19 -7.88 18.45 -0.33
CA GLU A 19 -9.31 18.11 -0.19
C GLU A 19 -10.05 18.11 -1.54
N ARG A 20 -9.65 19.00 -2.46
CA ARG A 20 -10.27 19.13 -3.79
C ARG A 20 -10.02 17.94 -4.72
N VAL A 21 -8.97 17.15 -4.45
CA VAL A 21 -8.61 15.96 -5.22
C VAL A 21 -8.59 14.72 -4.34
N ALA A 22 -9.34 14.73 -3.25
CA ALA A 22 -9.54 13.55 -2.41
C ALA A 22 -10.66 12.68 -3.00
N PHE A 23 -10.36 11.41 -3.26
CA PHE A 23 -11.30 10.43 -3.79
C PHE A 23 -11.69 9.41 -2.72
N ALA A 24 -12.99 9.11 -2.61
CA ALA A 24 -13.53 8.10 -1.71
C ALA A 24 -14.80 7.45 -2.28
N GLY A 25 -15.04 6.18 -1.94
CA GLY A 25 -16.23 5.45 -2.37
C GLY A 25 -16.42 5.43 -3.90
N ASP A 26 -17.65 5.63 -4.37
CA ASP A 26 -18.03 5.60 -5.79
C ASP A 26 -17.24 6.60 -6.66
N ALA A 27 -16.75 7.70 -6.08
CA ALA A 27 -15.93 8.67 -6.80
C ALA A 27 -14.57 8.09 -7.23
N LEU A 28 -14.03 7.11 -6.50
CA LEU A 28 -12.78 6.43 -6.83
C LEU A 28 -12.94 5.57 -8.09
N ASP A 29 -14.01 4.79 -8.17
CA ASP A 29 -14.27 3.90 -9.31
C ASP A 29 -14.56 4.71 -10.59
N ALA A 30 -15.34 5.79 -10.46
CA ALA A 30 -15.60 6.72 -11.56
C ALA A 30 -14.30 7.39 -12.05
N ALA A 31 -13.42 7.81 -11.14
CA ALA A 31 -12.13 8.40 -11.47
C ALA A 31 -11.23 7.40 -12.23
N LEU A 32 -11.13 6.16 -11.75
CA LEU A 32 -10.35 5.11 -12.42
C LEU A 32 -10.86 4.83 -13.83
N ALA A 33 -12.18 4.78 -14.03
CA ALA A 33 -12.78 4.60 -15.35
C ALA A 33 -12.46 5.77 -16.31
N GLN A 34 -12.56 7.01 -15.83
CA GLN A 34 -12.23 8.21 -16.61
C GLN A 34 -10.75 8.24 -17.00
N LEU A 35 -9.85 7.99 -16.04
CA LEU A 35 -8.41 7.93 -16.26
C LEU A 35 -8.04 6.84 -17.28
N ARG A 36 -8.67 5.67 -17.19
CA ARG A 36 -8.42 4.56 -18.11
C ARG A 36 -8.91 4.84 -19.54
N ALA A 37 -9.90 5.72 -19.69
CA ALA A 37 -10.44 6.14 -20.98
C ALA A 37 -9.55 7.18 -21.69
N LEU A 38 -8.57 7.79 -21.00
CA LEU A 38 -7.62 8.71 -21.62
C LEU A 38 -6.78 7.96 -22.67
N PRO A 39 -6.67 8.47 -23.91
CA PRO A 39 -5.98 7.76 -25.00
C PRO A 39 -4.53 7.30 -24.70
N PRO A 40 -3.67 8.09 -24.01
CA PRO A 40 -2.31 7.65 -23.73
C PRO A 40 -2.20 6.69 -22.54
N VAL A 41 -3.25 6.48 -21.74
CA VAL A 41 -3.21 5.67 -20.52
C VAL A 41 -3.49 4.20 -20.82
N ARG A 42 -2.57 3.32 -20.44
CA ARG A 42 -2.68 1.86 -20.63
C ARG A 42 -3.06 1.13 -19.36
N GLU A 43 -2.48 1.55 -18.25
CA GLU A 43 -2.73 1.02 -16.91
C GLU A 43 -2.79 2.20 -15.93
N VAL A 44 -3.65 2.17 -14.93
CA VAL A 44 -3.72 3.21 -13.89
C VAL A 44 -4.18 2.65 -12.55
N ALA A 45 -3.62 3.20 -11.47
CA ALA A 45 -4.06 3.03 -10.10
C ALA A 45 -4.06 4.40 -9.39
N LEU A 46 -4.96 4.58 -8.43
CA LEU A 46 -5.15 5.82 -7.71
C LEU A 46 -5.05 5.57 -6.20
N LEU A 47 -4.07 6.21 -5.55
CA LEU A 47 -3.89 6.22 -4.10
C LEU A 47 -4.37 7.56 -3.56
N SER A 48 -5.48 7.52 -2.82
CA SER A 48 -6.07 8.69 -2.17
C SER A 48 -6.08 8.48 -0.66
N THR A 49 -5.42 9.37 0.08
CA THR A 49 -5.35 9.36 1.55
C THR A 49 -5.54 10.78 2.09
N CYS A 50 -5.62 10.93 3.41
CA CYS A 50 -5.64 12.24 4.05
C CYS A 50 -4.39 13.08 3.80
N ASN A 51 -3.29 12.49 3.30
CA ASN A 51 -1.97 13.13 3.14
C ASN A 51 -1.47 13.17 1.70
N ARG A 52 -2.10 12.45 0.77
CA ARG A 52 -1.69 12.40 -0.65
C ARG A 52 -2.82 11.97 -1.58
N THR A 53 -2.74 12.46 -2.81
CA THR A 53 -3.48 11.92 -3.96
C THR A 53 -2.46 11.64 -5.06
N GLU A 54 -2.29 10.39 -5.43
CA GLU A 54 -1.28 9.93 -6.38
C GLU A 54 -1.87 8.99 -7.43
N LEU A 55 -1.51 9.26 -8.68
CA LEU A 55 -1.78 8.46 -9.86
C LEU A 55 -0.52 7.68 -10.22
N TYR A 56 -0.63 6.36 -10.25
CA TYR A 56 0.38 5.45 -10.76
C TYR A 56 -0.09 4.91 -12.09
N ALA A 57 0.64 5.15 -13.18
CA ALA A 57 0.13 4.86 -14.52
C ALA A 57 1.22 4.45 -15.50
N VAL A 58 0.85 3.62 -16.46
CA VAL A 58 1.67 3.33 -17.64
C VAL A 58 1.09 4.10 -18.81
N CYS A 59 1.90 5.01 -19.36
CA CYS A 59 1.46 5.94 -20.40
C CYS A 59 2.35 5.92 -21.63
N ASP A 60 1.74 6.25 -22.77
CA ASP A 60 2.44 6.46 -24.04
C ASP A 60 2.95 7.91 -24.21
N ASP A 61 2.35 8.87 -23.49
CA ASP A 61 2.82 10.26 -23.41
C ASP A 61 3.77 10.45 -22.20
N ASP A 62 4.21 11.68 -21.95
CA ASP A 62 5.03 12.04 -20.79
C ASP A 62 4.21 12.22 -19.49
N GLY A 63 2.99 11.66 -19.43
CA GLY A 63 2.07 11.80 -18.30
C GLY A 63 1.33 13.14 -18.26
N ASP A 64 1.37 13.91 -19.35
CA ASP A 64 0.75 15.24 -19.44
C ASP A 64 -0.79 15.12 -19.37
N ALA A 65 -1.37 14.08 -19.98
CA ALA A 65 -2.80 13.81 -19.89
C ALA A 65 -3.26 13.56 -18.44
N LEU A 66 -2.45 12.86 -17.64
CA LEU A 66 -2.73 12.61 -16.23
C LEU A 66 -2.61 13.90 -15.40
N ALA A 67 -1.55 14.68 -15.65
CA ALA A 67 -1.34 15.96 -14.99
C ALA A 67 -2.51 16.91 -15.24
N HIS A 68 -2.92 17.02 -16.51
CA HIS A 68 -4.03 17.85 -16.93
C HIS A 68 -5.36 17.38 -16.33
N TRP A 69 -5.62 16.07 -16.36
CA TRP A 69 -6.83 15.50 -15.76
C TRP A 69 -6.89 15.78 -14.26
N LEU A 70 -5.80 15.54 -13.52
CA LEU A 70 -5.78 15.75 -12.06
C LEU A 70 -5.93 17.23 -11.69
N ALA A 71 -5.34 18.13 -12.47
CA ALA A 71 -5.43 19.58 -12.24
C ALA A 71 -6.83 20.13 -12.52
N THR A 72 -7.56 19.57 -13.49
CA THR A 72 -8.90 20.03 -13.89
C THR A 72 -10.04 19.24 -13.25
N HIS A 73 -9.75 18.09 -12.63
CA HIS A 73 -10.75 17.24 -11.98
C HIS A 73 -11.66 17.96 -10.97
N PRO A 74 -11.19 18.91 -10.13
CA PRO A 74 -12.05 19.63 -9.19
C PRO A 74 -13.13 20.51 -9.84
N GLY A 75 -13.15 20.61 -11.18
CA GLY A 75 -14.05 21.47 -11.94
C GLY A 75 -13.58 22.93 -12.05
N ASP A 76 -14.17 23.65 -13.01
CA ASP A 76 -13.81 25.04 -13.33
C ASP A 76 -14.11 26.03 -12.19
N ASP A 77 -15.16 25.79 -11.40
CA ASP A 77 -15.53 26.64 -10.26
C ASP A 77 -14.47 26.68 -9.15
N ALA A 78 -13.69 25.60 -9.00
CA ALA A 78 -12.62 25.52 -8.02
C ALA A 78 -11.31 26.16 -8.52
N ALA A 79 -11.10 26.23 -9.85
CA ALA A 79 -9.95 26.91 -10.46
C ALA A 79 -10.00 28.44 -10.27
N LEU A 80 -11.20 29.01 -10.17
CA LEU A 80 -11.46 30.44 -9.95
C LEU A 80 -11.21 30.90 -8.50
N ALA A 81 -11.21 29.99 -7.52
CA ALA A 81 -11.18 30.30 -6.08
C ALA A 81 -9.79 30.17 -5.40
N GLY A 82 -8.80 29.56 -6.06
CA GLY A 82 -7.46 29.41 -5.50
C GLY A 82 -6.52 28.68 -6.45
N GLY A 83 -5.35 29.29 -6.66
CA GLY A 83 -4.19 28.92 -7.51
C GLY A 83 -4.18 27.57 -8.25
N SER A 84 -3.63 27.57 -9.46
CA SER A 84 -3.53 26.37 -10.31
C SER A 84 -2.84 25.20 -9.57
N LEU A 85 -3.55 24.06 -9.45
CA LEU A 85 -3.04 22.79 -8.93
C LEU A 85 -1.76 22.34 -9.64
N GLN A 86 -1.58 22.75 -10.90
CA GLN A 86 -0.42 22.43 -11.72
C GLN A 86 0.91 22.77 -11.04
N ALA A 87 0.97 23.87 -10.26
CA ALA A 87 2.19 24.30 -9.59
C ALA A 87 2.62 23.40 -8.42
N TYR A 88 1.72 22.54 -7.94
CA TYR A 88 1.92 21.68 -6.77
C TYR A 88 2.07 20.19 -7.14
N LEU A 89 1.86 19.86 -8.41
CA LEU A 89 2.04 18.51 -8.94
C LEU A 89 3.53 18.16 -9.00
N TYR A 90 3.88 17.00 -8.45
CA TYR A 90 5.14 16.34 -8.76
C TYR A 90 4.91 15.22 -9.77
N ARG A 91 5.97 14.90 -10.52
CA ARG A 91 5.99 13.83 -11.51
C ARG A 91 7.31 13.07 -11.38
N HIS A 92 7.21 11.77 -11.18
CA HIS A 92 8.31 10.82 -11.27
C HIS A 92 8.11 9.91 -12.47
N ARG A 93 9.21 9.52 -13.10
CA ARG A 93 9.22 8.70 -14.32
C ARG A 93 10.08 7.45 -14.10
N ASP A 94 9.61 6.31 -14.63
CA ASP A 94 10.29 5.03 -14.68
C ASP A 94 10.88 4.63 -13.33
N ALA A 95 12.21 4.53 -13.21
CA ALA A 95 12.88 4.12 -11.96
C ALA A 95 12.52 5.03 -10.77
N ASP A 96 12.32 6.33 -11.00
CA ASP A 96 11.93 7.26 -9.94
C ASP A 96 10.48 7.03 -9.51
N ALA A 97 9.59 6.61 -10.41
CA ALA A 97 8.21 6.26 -10.07
C ALA A 97 8.16 4.98 -9.22
N VAL A 98 8.98 3.97 -9.57
CA VAL A 98 9.15 2.74 -8.78
C VAL A 98 9.70 3.07 -7.39
N ARG A 99 10.77 3.86 -7.33
CA ARG A 99 11.39 4.33 -6.10
C ARG A 99 10.38 5.05 -5.22
N HIS A 100 9.61 5.98 -5.79
CA HIS A 100 8.58 6.72 -5.09
C HIS A 100 7.53 5.79 -4.47
N LEU A 101 6.97 4.86 -5.26
CA LEU A 101 6.00 3.90 -4.72
C LEU A 101 6.58 3.07 -3.56
N PHE A 102 7.84 2.65 -3.67
CA PHE A 102 8.49 1.84 -2.64
C PHE A 102 8.67 2.65 -1.35
N ARG A 103 9.09 3.92 -1.45
CA ARG A 103 9.18 4.84 -0.31
C ARG A 103 7.82 5.12 0.35
N VAL A 104 6.78 5.27 -0.46
CA VAL A 104 5.41 5.44 0.05
C VAL A 104 4.95 4.17 0.78
N ALA A 105 5.16 2.99 0.18
CA ALA A 105 4.76 1.72 0.78
C ALA A 105 5.55 1.37 2.05
N THR A 106 6.80 1.83 2.19
CA THR A 106 7.60 1.67 3.42
C THR A 106 7.26 2.71 4.50
N GLY A 107 6.50 3.76 4.16
CA GLY A 107 6.13 4.84 5.07
C GLY A 107 7.23 5.87 5.31
N LEU A 108 8.24 5.93 4.42
CA LEU A 108 9.32 6.92 4.47
C LEU A 108 8.87 8.31 4.05
N ASP A 109 7.83 8.39 3.20
CA ASP A 109 7.23 9.65 2.77
C ASP A 109 5.96 10.00 3.57
N SER A 110 5.69 9.34 4.69
CA SER A 110 4.57 9.64 5.59
C SER A 110 4.93 10.71 6.62
N LEU A 111 3.92 11.48 7.05
CA LEU A 111 4.04 12.49 8.12
C LEU A 111 4.59 11.87 9.42
N VAL A 112 4.17 10.63 9.71
CA VAL A 112 4.78 9.75 10.72
C VAL A 112 5.62 8.69 9.99
N LEU A 113 6.95 8.81 10.10
CA LEU A 113 7.88 7.84 9.51
C LEU A 113 7.58 6.41 10.00
N GLY A 114 7.39 5.48 9.06
CA GLY A 114 7.16 4.06 9.34
C GLY A 114 5.72 3.70 9.73
N GLU A 115 4.75 4.59 9.50
CA GLU A 115 3.33 4.34 9.75
C GLU A 115 2.85 3.03 9.10
N PRO A 116 2.30 2.05 9.85
CA PRO A 116 1.91 0.77 9.29
C PRO A 116 0.69 0.84 8.38
N GLN A 117 -0.11 1.91 8.49
CA GLN A 117 -1.38 2.09 7.80
C GLN A 117 -1.19 2.39 6.30
N ILE A 118 -0.13 3.11 5.91
CA ILE A 118 0.11 3.47 4.50
C ILE A 118 0.26 2.23 3.60
N LEU A 119 0.94 1.18 4.06
CA LEU A 119 1.05 -0.08 3.31
C LEU A 119 -0.33 -0.73 3.09
N GLY A 120 -1.23 -0.62 4.07
CA GLY A 120 -2.61 -1.05 3.93
C GLY A 120 -3.37 -0.26 2.86
N GLN A 121 -3.19 1.07 2.86
CA GLN A 121 -3.80 1.96 1.86
C GLN A 121 -3.25 1.71 0.44
N VAL A 122 -1.95 1.46 0.29
CA VAL A 122 -1.33 1.09 -1.00
C VAL A 122 -1.90 -0.24 -1.51
N LYS A 123 -2.09 -1.24 -0.63
CA LYS A 123 -2.75 -2.51 -0.98
C LYS A 123 -4.20 -2.32 -1.39
N GLN A 124 -4.92 -1.42 -0.72
CA GLN A 124 -6.30 -1.10 -1.07
C GLN A 124 -6.38 -0.41 -2.43
N ALA A 125 -5.50 0.56 -2.72
CA ALA A 125 -5.42 1.21 -4.02
C ALA A 125 -5.16 0.21 -5.16
N TRP A 126 -4.24 -0.74 -4.95
CA TRP A 126 -4.01 -1.86 -5.87
C TRP A 126 -5.25 -2.74 -6.04
N ALA A 127 -5.93 -3.10 -4.95
CA ALA A 127 -7.12 -3.94 -5.00
C ALA A 127 -8.27 -3.26 -5.75
N SER A 128 -8.50 -1.97 -5.51
CA SER A 128 -9.51 -1.15 -6.21
C SER A 128 -9.20 -1.05 -7.70
N ALA A 129 -7.96 -0.74 -8.08
CA ALA A 129 -7.56 -0.68 -9.49
C ALA A 129 -7.69 -2.04 -10.20
N ARG A 130 -7.43 -3.15 -9.48
CA ARG A 130 -7.63 -4.51 -9.99
C ARG A 130 -9.11 -4.82 -10.20
N ALA A 131 -9.96 -4.49 -9.24
CA ALA A 131 -11.41 -4.69 -9.32
C ALA A 131 -12.03 -3.87 -10.46
N ALA A 132 -11.55 -2.65 -10.67
CA ALA A 132 -11.98 -1.77 -11.77
C ALA A 132 -11.41 -2.17 -13.15
N GLY A 133 -10.55 -3.20 -13.24
CA GLY A 133 -9.94 -3.63 -14.51
C GLY A 133 -8.97 -2.60 -15.12
N THR A 134 -8.43 -1.69 -14.30
CA THR A 134 -7.55 -0.61 -14.74
C THR A 134 -6.06 -0.91 -14.56
N LEU A 135 -5.74 -1.96 -13.78
CA LEU A 135 -4.40 -2.54 -13.70
C LEU A 135 -4.08 -3.43 -14.90
N GLY A 136 -2.81 -3.41 -15.33
CA GLY A 136 -2.25 -4.42 -16.22
C GLY A 136 -0.99 -5.06 -15.62
N GLY A 137 -0.21 -5.72 -16.47
CA GLY A 137 0.89 -6.55 -16.02
C GLY A 137 2.14 -5.79 -15.57
N GLU A 138 2.27 -4.51 -15.95
CA GLU A 138 3.39 -3.67 -15.51
C GLU A 138 3.13 -3.13 -14.09
N LEU A 139 2.01 -2.42 -13.89
CA LEU A 139 1.65 -1.87 -12.59
C LEU A 139 1.45 -2.97 -11.55
N ASP A 140 0.79 -4.08 -11.89
CA ASP A 140 0.59 -5.18 -10.93
C ASP A 140 1.92 -5.64 -10.32
N ARG A 141 2.96 -5.82 -11.16
CA ARG A 141 4.29 -6.23 -10.71
C ARG A 141 4.98 -5.17 -9.85
N VAL A 142 4.86 -3.89 -10.22
CA VAL A 142 5.44 -2.79 -9.46
C VAL A 142 4.82 -2.73 -8.05
N PHE A 143 3.50 -2.88 -7.93
CA PHE A 143 2.81 -2.95 -6.63
C PHE A 143 3.20 -4.19 -5.82
N GLN A 144 3.29 -5.38 -6.44
CA GLN A 144 3.74 -6.58 -5.73
C GLN A 144 5.17 -6.42 -5.20
N HIS A 145 6.09 -5.86 -5.99
CA HIS A 145 7.43 -5.53 -5.50
C HIS A 145 7.43 -4.49 -4.39
N ALA A 146 6.55 -3.49 -4.45
CA ALA A 146 6.39 -2.52 -3.37
C ALA A 146 5.98 -3.21 -2.06
N PHE A 147 5.09 -4.22 -2.09
CA PHE A 147 4.69 -4.97 -0.90
C PHE A 147 5.84 -5.81 -0.32
N VAL A 148 6.62 -6.47 -1.18
CA VAL A 148 7.81 -7.23 -0.77
C VAL A 148 8.84 -6.30 -0.15
N THR A 149 9.12 -5.17 -0.82
CA THR A 149 10.08 -4.14 -0.36
C THR A 149 9.65 -3.57 0.99
N ALA A 150 8.37 -3.21 1.14
CA ALA A 150 7.83 -2.69 2.39
C ALA A 150 7.92 -3.71 3.53
N LYS A 151 7.58 -4.97 3.28
CA LYS A 151 7.72 -6.05 4.27
C LYS A 151 9.17 -6.20 4.70
N ARG A 152 10.09 -6.21 3.73
CA ARG A 152 11.52 -6.40 3.95
C ARG A 152 12.15 -5.25 4.73
N ALA A 153 11.91 -4.01 4.31
CA ALA A 153 12.37 -2.82 5.01
C ALA A 153 11.87 -2.79 6.46
N ARG A 154 10.63 -3.22 6.70
CA ARG A 154 10.08 -3.29 8.06
C ARG A 154 10.68 -4.42 8.91
N SER A 155 10.99 -5.58 8.33
CA SER A 155 11.59 -6.68 9.09
C SER A 155 13.08 -6.51 9.33
N GLU A 156 13.79 -5.84 8.40
CA GLU A 156 15.26 -5.76 8.42
C GLU A 156 15.78 -4.43 8.99
N THR A 157 14.92 -3.42 9.19
CA THR A 157 15.34 -2.11 9.71
C THR A 157 14.50 -1.67 10.90
N ARG A 158 15.03 -0.69 11.63
CA ARG A 158 14.31 -0.05 12.75
C ARG A 158 13.06 0.73 12.31
N ILE A 159 12.77 0.86 11.01
CA ILE A 159 11.53 1.50 10.53
C ILE A 159 10.28 0.64 10.79
N GLY A 160 10.43 -0.69 10.85
CA GLY A 160 9.32 -1.60 11.13
C GLY A 160 9.20 -2.03 12.58
N ASN A 161 10.15 -1.63 13.43
CA ASN A 161 9.88 -1.51 14.86
C ASN A 161 8.77 -0.47 14.97
N SER A 162 7.54 -0.95 15.16
CA SER A 162 6.29 -0.19 15.04
C SER A 162 6.46 1.26 15.44
N PRO A 163 5.87 2.22 14.70
CA PRO A 163 5.67 3.54 15.27
C PRO A 163 4.97 3.29 16.60
N VAL A 164 5.54 3.87 17.64
CA VAL A 164 4.86 3.94 18.91
C VAL A 164 3.61 4.77 18.60
N SER A 165 2.49 4.12 18.25
CA SER A 165 1.21 4.79 18.08
C SER A 165 0.99 5.65 19.32
N VAL A 166 0.33 6.78 19.18
CA VAL A 166 0.07 7.68 20.32
C VAL A 166 -0.51 6.88 21.51
N ALA A 167 -1.40 5.92 21.24
CA ALA A 167 -1.90 4.96 22.22
C ALA A 167 -0.81 4.09 22.87
N SER A 168 0.07 3.45 22.09
CA SER A 168 1.15 2.62 22.64
C SER A 168 2.21 3.45 23.38
N LEU A 169 2.42 4.71 22.98
CA LEU A 169 3.37 5.61 23.62
C LEU A 169 2.82 6.07 24.95
N ALA A 170 1.55 6.46 24.97
CA ALA A 170 0.85 6.82 26.18
C ALA A 170 0.87 5.65 27.17
N VAL A 171 0.63 4.42 26.72
CA VAL A 171 0.73 3.22 27.57
C VAL A 171 2.15 3.03 28.08
N ARG A 172 3.17 3.15 27.24
CA ARG A 172 4.57 3.01 27.65
C ARG A 172 4.99 4.10 28.65
N LEU A 173 4.63 5.36 28.40
CA LEU A 173 4.92 6.48 29.28
C LEU A 173 4.24 6.30 30.64
N ALA A 174 3.01 5.77 30.65
CA ALA A 174 2.32 5.40 31.87
C ALA A 174 3.02 4.29 32.66
N GLN A 175 3.57 3.28 31.96
CA GLN A 175 4.37 2.20 32.56
C GLN A 175 5.67 2.71 33.17
N ASP A 176 6.35 3.62 32.48
CA ASP A 176 7.64 4.16 32.89
C ASP A 176 7.50 5.16 34.05
N SER A 177 6.37 5.88 34.14
CA SER A 177 6.24 7.06 35.01
C SER A 177 5.38 6.87 36.26
N PHE A 178 4.41 5.92 36.30
CA PHE A 178 3.29 6.04 37.26
C PHE A 178 3.07 4.89 38.23
N ALA A 179 3.43 3.65 37.91
CA ALA A 179 3.52 2.48 38.81
C ALA A 179 3.74 1.20 37.98
N ARG A 180 4.04 0.07 38.65
CA ARG A 180 3.99 -1.25 38.00
C ARG A 180 2.56 -1.49 37.50
N PRO A 181 2.35 -1.82 36.21
CA PRO A 181 1.01 -2.01 35.63
C PRO A 181 0.13 -2.99 36.41
N SER A 182 0.73 -4.05 36.95
CA SER A 182 0.06 -5.08 37.76
C SER A 182 -0.61 -4.55 39.02
N ASP A 183 -0.25 -3.35 39.48
CA ASP A 183 -0.78 -2.72 40.68
C ASP A 183 -1.83 -1.63 40.36
N SER A 184 -1.95 -1.24 39.08
CA SER A 184 -2.72 -0.07 38.63
C SER A 184 -4.11 -0.41 38.09
N ALA A 185 -5.10 0.38 38.49
CA ALA A 185 -6.41 0.42 37.86
C ALA A 185 -6.41 1.46 36.73
N VAL A 186 -6.82 1.05 35.54
CA VAL A 186 -6.83 1.89 34.33
C VAL A 186 -8.26 2.08 33.83
N LEU A 187 -8.60 3.33 33.50
CA LEU A 187 -9.88 3.71 32.90
C LEU A 187 -9.67 4.20 31.48
N LEU A 188 -10.39 3.60 30.54
CA LEU A 188 -10.46 4.02 29.15
C LEU A 188 -11.77 4.76 28.91
N VAL A 189 -11.71 5.93 28.29
CA VAL A 189 -12.89 6.75 27.94
C VAL A 189 -12.97 6.86 26.42
N GLY A 190 -14.01 6.26 25.85
CA GLY A 190 -14.19 6.09 24.42
C GLY A 190 -14.11 4.62 23.99
N ALA A 191 -14.36 4.38 22.71
CA ALA A 191 -14.27 3.04 22.09
C ALA A 191 -13.81 3.12 20.63
N GLY A 192 -13.09 4.18 20.26
CA GLY A 192 -12.49 4.32 18.93
C GLY A 192 -11.21 3.51 18.78
N GLU A 193 -10.62 3.53 17.58
CA GLU A 193 -9.40 2.78 17.23
C GLU A 193 -8.24 3.04 18.23
N THR A 194 -8.04 4.30 18.64
CA THR A 194 -7.00 4.68 19.61
C THR A 194 -7.18 4.01 20.96
N ILE A 195 -8.42 3.96 21.47
CA ILE A 195 -8.75 3.32 22.75
C ILE A 195 -8.68 1.80 22.64
N GLU A 196 -9.13 1.22 21.53
CA GLU A 196 -9.01 -0.22 21.28
C GLU A 196 -7.52 -0.64 21.25
N LEU A 197 -6.68 0.16 20.61
CA LEU A 197 -5.24 -0.06 20.60
C LEU A 197 -4.63 0.05 22.00
N ALA A 198 -4.99 1.07 22.78
CA ALA A 198 -4.55 1.21 24.16
C ALA A 198 -5.00 0.01 25.03
N ALA A 199 -6.26 -0.43 24.90
CA ALA A 199 -6.81 -1.58 25.60
C ALA A 199 -5.99 -2.85 25.34
N ARG A 200 -5.64 -3.11 24.07
CA ARG A 200 -4.80 -4.24 23.68
C ARG A 200 -3.41 -4.19 24.35
N HIS A 201 -2.76 -3.03 24.37
CA HIS A 201 -1.45 -2.89 25.01
C HIS A 201 -1.52 -3.04 26.53
N LEU A 202 -2.57 -2.51 27.17
CA LEU A 202 -2.78 -2.63 28.61
C LEU A 202 -3.14 -4.05 29.06
N ALA A 203 -3.92 -4.78 28.26
CA ALA A 203 -4.22 -6.19 28.50
C ALA A 203 -2.93 -7.04 28.46
N ASN A 204 -2.07 -6.80 27.47
CA ASN A 204 -0.76 -7.45 27.40
C ASN A 204 0.15 -7.10 28.58
N ALA A 205 0.03 -5.87 29.10
CA ALA A 205 0.76 -5.40 30.28
C ALA A 205 0.20 -5.95 31.61
N LYS A 206 -0.92 -6.68 31.59
CA LYS A 206 -1.58 -7.31 32.75
C LYS A 206 -1.90 -6.31 33.87
N VAL A 207 -2.63 -5.26 33.53
CA VAL A 207 -3.09 -4.28 34.53
C VAL A 207 -4.02 -4.90 35.57
N LYS A 208 -4.03 -4.38 36.80
CA LYS A 208 -4.85 -4.90 37.91
C LYS A 208 -6.34 -4.89 37.59
N ARG A 209 -6.80 -3.82 36.95
CA ARG A 209 -8.20 -3.61 36.58
C ARG A 209 -8.27 -2.71 35.36
N LEU A 210 -9.09 -3.09 34.39
CA LEU A 210 -9.38 -2.31 33.20
C LEU A 210 -10.86 -1.92 33.22
N LEU A 211 -11.15 -0.63 33.28
CA LEU A 211 -12.49 -0.04 33.19
C LEU A 211 -12.63 0.62 31.81
N ILE A 212 -13.79 0.49 31.17
CA ILE A 212 -14.04 1.05 29.84
C ILE A 212 -15.37 1.79 29.86
N ALA A 213 -15.32 3.11 29.76
CA ALA A 213 -16.47 3.99 29.72
C ALA A 213 -16.72 4.50 28.30
N ASN A 214 -17.95 4.38 27.80
CA ASN A 214 -18.29 4.92 26.49
C ASN A 214 -19.74 5.43 26.44
N ARG A 215 -19.99 6.44 25.59
CA ARG A 215 -21.33 7.02 25.39
C ARG A 215 -22.34 5.95 24.95
N THR A 216 -21.92 5.07 24.04
CA THR A 216 -22.71 3.90 23.65
C THR A 216 -22.21 2.70 24.47
N TYR A 217 -22.99 2.32 25.48
CA TYR A 217 -22.62 1.26 26.43
C TYR A 217 -22.26 -0.07 25.75
N ALA A 218 -22.97 -0.45 24.69
CA ALA A 218 -22.71 -1.67 23.92
C ALA A 218 -21.27 -1.76 23.39
N HIS A 219 -20.68 -0.65 22.91
CA HIS A 219 -19.29 -0.66 22.42
C HIS A 219 -18.28 -0.84 23.57
N ALA A 220 -18.57 -0.30 24.76
CA ALA A 220 -17.75 -0.56 25.94
C ALA A 220 -17.82 -2.04 26.35
N GLN A 221 -19.01 -2.66 26.28
CA GLN A 221 -19.19 -4.10 26.56
C GLN A 221 -18.40 -4.97 25.60
N GLU A 222 -18.44 -4.67 24.30
CA GLU A 222 -17.68 -5.40 23.29
C GLU A 222 -16.17 -5.31 23.54
N LEU A 223 -15.65 -4.10 23.80
CA LEU A 223 -14.23 -3.91 24.06
C LEU A 223 -13.79 -4.57 25.38
N ALA A 224 -14.62 -4.49 26.42
CA ALA A 224 -14.39 -5.14 27.71
C ALA A 224 -14.35 -6.66 27.58
N ALA A 225 -15.26 -7.25 26.81
CA ALA A 225 -15.28 -8.70 26.55
C ALA A 225 -14.02 -9.17 25.82
N ARG A 226 -13.51 -8.39 24.87
CA ARG A 226 -12.30 -8.73 24.09
C ARG A 226 -11.01 -8.65 24.90
N HIS A 227 -10.91 -7.73 25.86
CA HIS A 227 -9.66 -7.42 26.57
C HIS A 227 -9.69 -7.67 28.09
N GLY A 228 -10.76 -8.26 28.61
CA GLY A 228 -10.87 -8.62 30.04
C GLY A 228 -11.09 -7.41 30.95
N GLY A 229 -11.95 -6.47 30.54
CA GLY A 229 -12.30 -5.27 31.29
C GLY A 229 -13.72 -5.28 31.87
N ILE A 230 -14.08 -4.17 32.51
CA ILE A 230 -15.44 -3.90 33.01
C ILE A 230 -15.98 -2.70 32.24
N ALA A 231 -17.11 -2.88 31.58
CA ALA A 231 -17.80 -1.82 30.85
C ALA A 231 -18.60 -0.92 31.80
N LEU A 232 -18.56 0.38 31.55
CA LEU A 232 -19.28 1.41 32.29
C LEU A 232 -20.04 2.31 31.30
N PRO A 233 -21.27 2.75 31.62
CA PRO A 233 -21.90 3.88 30.95
C PRO A 233 -21.11 5.18 31.19
N LEU A 234 -21.00 6.05 30.18
CA LEU A 234 -20.23 7.30 30.29
C LEU A 234 -20.84 8.28 31.30
N ASP A 235 -22.16 8.28 31.46
CA ASP A 235 -22.87 9.08 32.46
C ASP A 235 -22.60 8.64 33.91
N GLU A 236 -22.06 7.43 34.11
CA GLU A 236 -21.62 6.97 35.43
C GLU A 236 -20.13 7.28 35.71
N LEU A 237 -19.45 8.01 34.82
CA LEU A 237 -18.01 8.30 34.93
C LEU A 237 -17.64 8.93 36.28
N ASP A 238 -18.44 9.88 36.77
CA ASP A 238 -18.20 10.58 38.04
C ASP A 238 -18.14 9.66 39.25
N ARG A 239 -18.91 8.57 39.19
CA ARG A 239 -18.99 7.58 40.27
C ARG A 239 -17.82 6.61 40.25
N HIS A 240 -17.05 6.55 39.16
CA HIS A 240 -16.00 5.55 38.95
C HIS A 240 -14.62 6.15 38.72
N LEU A 241 -14.53 7.45 38.40
CA LEU A 241 -13.26 8.13 38.11
C LEU A 241 -12.25 7.99 39.26
N PHE A 242 -12.73 8.00 40.51
CA PHE A 242 -11.88 7.83 41.70
C PHE A 242 -11.20 6.45 41.79
N LEU A 243 -11.66 5.44 41.03
CA LEU A 243 -11.04 4.10 41.02
C LEU A 243 -9.77 4.07 40.18
N ALA A 244 -9.64 4.95 39.19
CA ALA A 244 -8.56 4.92 38.21
C ALA A 244 -7.28 5.57 38.74
N ASP A 245 -6.15 4.87 38.63
CA ASP A 245 -4.83 5.46 38.80
C ASP A 245 -4.36 6.13 37.50
N ILE A 246 -4.76 5.57 36.36
CA ILE A 246 -4.45 6.07 35.02
C ILE A 246 -5.74 6.16 34.20
N VAL A 247 -5.93 7.27 33.50
CA VAL A 247 -7.07 7.52 32.59
C VAL A 247 -6.52 7.75 31.18
N PHE A 248 -7.07 7.05 30.19
CA PHE A 248 -6.86 7.34 28.77
C PHE A 248 -8.18 7.77 28.15
N SER A 249 -8.21 8.90 27.46
CA SER A 249 -9.39 9.38 26.76
C SER A 249 -9.12 9.55 25.27
N ALA A 250 -10.02 9.03 24.43
CA ALA A 250 -10.02 9.31 23.00
C ALA A 250 -11.46 9.16 22.47
N THR A 251 -12.23 10.24 22.56
CA THR A 251 -13.60 10.34 22.05
C THR A 251 -13.71 11.28 20.86
N ALA A 252 -14.88 11.28 20.22
CA ALA A 252 -15.25 12.22 19.16
C ALA A 252 -16.08 13.40 19.70
N SER A 253 -16.02 13.68 21.01
CA SER A 253 -16.74 14.79 21.62
C SER A 253 -16.19 16.14 21.16
N ARG A 254 -17.07 17.13 21.02
CA ARG A 254 -16.67 18.52 20.75
C ARG A 254 -16.41 19.32 22.03
N GLU A 255 -16.92 18.85 23.16
CA GLU A 255 -16.72 19.43 24.47
C GLU A 255 -15.98 18.45 25.39
N PRO A 256 -15.18 18.94 26.36
CA PRO A 256 -14.54 18.08 27.35
C PRO A 256 -15.55 17.22 28.11
N VAL A 257 -15.31 15.91 28.11
CA VAL A 257 -16.09 14.91 28.83
C VAL A 257 -15.62 14.74 30.28
N ILE A 258 -14.36 15.10 30.56
CA ILE A 258 -13.77 15.11 31.91
C ILE A 258 -13.47 16.56 32.29
N ARG A 259 -14.10 17.02 33.37
CA ARG A 259 -14.04 18.40 33.89
C ARG A 259 -13.30 18.45 35.23
N ARG A 260 -12.83 19.65 35.58
CA ARG A 260 -12.02 19.91 36.79
C ARG A 260 -12.71 19.50 38.09
N ASP A 261 -13.99 19.78 38.22
CA ASP A 261 -14.81 19.43 39.39
C ASP A 261 -14.91 17.91 39.59
N GLN A 262 -15.11 17.16 38.50
CA GLN A 262 -15.14 15.70 38.51
C GLN A 262 -13.79 15.12 38.98
N VAL A 263 -12.68 15.63 38.44
CA VAL A 263 -11.33 15.20 38.82
C VAL A 263 -11.01 15.60 40.26
N ALA A 264 -11.37 16.80 40.70
CA ALA A 264 -11.17 17.25 42.08
C ALA A 264 -11.93 16.38 43.09
N ALA A 265 -13.18 16.03 42.80
CA ALA A 265 -13.97 15.11 43.61
C ALA A 265 -13.34 13.71 43.66
N ALA A 266 -12.85 13.21 42.53
CA ALA A 266 -12.14 11.93 42.45
C ALA A 266 -10.87 11.94 43.30
N LEU A 267 -10.05 12.99 43.25
CA LEU A 267 -8.84 13.14 44.08
C LEU A 267 -9.17 13.18 45.58
N ALA A 268 -10.22 13.89 45.98
CA ALA A 268 -10.67 13.95 47.36
C ALA A 268 -11.06 12.56 47.89
N ALA A 269 -11.84 11.80 47.11
CA ALA A 269 -12.20 10.41 47.43
C ALA A 269 -10.97 9.48 47.47
N ARG A 270 -9.94 9.78 46.68
CA ARG A 270 -8.66 9.07 46.62
C ARG A 270 -7.65 9.50 47.68
N LYS A 271 -8.02 10.39 48.61
CA LYS A 271 -7.11 10.97 49.63
C LYS A 271 -5.85 11.56 48.98
N HIS A 272 -6.01 12.27 47.86
CA HIS A 272 -4.93 12.91 47.11
C HIS A 272 -3.85 11.95 46.56
N ARG A 273 -4.19 10.67 46.36
CA ARG A 273 -3.33 9.78 45.57
C ARG A 273 -3.28 10.28 44.11
N PRO A 274 -2.09 10.46 43.53
CA PRO A 274 -1.95 11.01 42.18
C PRO A 274 -2.72 10.25 41.10
N MET A 275 -3.09 10.97 40.05
CA MET A 275 -3.73 10.43 38.84
C MET A 275 -2.96 10.85 37.59
N LEU A 276 -2.79 9.90 36.67
CA LEU A 276 -2.24 10.16 35.35
C LEU A 276 -3.37 10.22 34.33
N LEU A 277 -3.45 11.29 33.58
CA LEU A 277 -4.49 11.53 32.59
C LEU A 277 -3.82 11.70 31.22
N MET A 278 -4.21 10.86 30.27
CA MET A 278 -3.71 10.83 28.90
C MET A 278 -4.84 11.24 27.96
N ASP A 279 -4.84 12.50 27.52
CA ASP A 279 -5.82 13.03 26.57
C ASP A 279 -5.34 12.78 25.14
N LEU A 280 -5.89 11.75 24.51
CA LEU A 280 -5.55 11.33 23.15
C LEU A 280 -6.56 11.84 22.11
N ALA A 281 -7.47 12.74 22.49
CA ALA A 281 -8.53 13.26 21.62
C ALA A 281 -8.18 14.62 21.01
N VAL A 282 -8.70 14.85 19.80
CA VAL A 282 -8.70 16.16 19.13
C VAL A 282 -10.08 16.37 18.50
N PRO A 283 -10.94 17.26 19.03
CA PRO A 283 -10.77 18.15 20.19
C PRO A 283 -10.57 17.42 21.54
N ARG A 284 -10.04 18.14 22.54
CA ARG A 284 -9.67 17.60 23.86
C ARG A 284 -10.87 17.02 24.63
N ASP A 285 -10.68 15.84 25.20
CA ASP A 285 -11.65 15.20 26.08
C ASP A 285 -11.55 15.71 27.52
N ILE A 286 -10.39 16.24 27.91
CA ILE A 286 -10.10 16.70 29.27
C ILE A 286 -10.01 18.21 29.29
N ALA A 287 -10.74 18.84 30.22
CA ALA A 287 -10.74 20.29 30.36
C ALA A 287 -9.31 20.79 30.71
N PRO A 288 -8.77 21.83 30.04
CA PRO A 288 -7.38 22.24 30.22
C PRO A 288 -7.01 22.67 31.65
N ASP A 289 -7.99 23.19 32.40
CA ASP A 289 -7.85 23.65 33.78
C ASP A 289 -7.70 22.49 34.79
N VAL A 290 -7.91 21.24 34.37
CA VAL A 290 -7.58 20.04 35.15
C VAL A 290 -6.08 19.95 35.45
N ALA A 291 -5.22 20.45 34.56
CA ALA A 291 -3.77 20.45 34.74
C ALA A 291 -3.28 21.29 35.93
N GLU A 292 -4.11 22.21 36.44
CA GLU A 292 -3.78 23.04 37.60
C GLU A 292 -3.92 22.30 38.94
N LEU A 293 -4.52 21.10 38.94
CA LEU A 293 -4.67 20.28 40.14
C LEU A 293 -3.33 19.64 40.52
N ARG A 294 -2.89 19.85 41.77
CA ARG A 294 -1.57 19.44 42.27
C ARG A 294 -1.23 17.95 42.10
N ASP A 295 -2.23 17.08 42.22
CA ASP A 295 -2.06 15.63 42.21
C ASP A 295 -2.45 15.00 40.85
N VAL A 296 -2.46 15.80 39.78
CA VAL A 296 -2.82 15.39 38.41
C VAL A 296 -1.63 15.59 37.50
N PHE A 297 -1.32 14.55 36.72
CA PHE A 297 -0.37 14.61 35.63
C PHE A 297 -1.15 14.46 34.33
N LEU A 298 -1.39 15.56 33.62
CA LEU A 298 -2.10 15.57 32.35
C LEU A 298 -1.10 15.61 31.19
N TYR A 299 -1.21 14.66 30.27
CA TYR A 299 -0.47 14.62 29.01
C TYR A 299 -1.46 14.66 27.85
N THR A 300 -1.16 15.47 26.85
CA THR A 300 -1.93 15.58 25.61
C THR A 300 -1.26 14.84 24.46
N VAL A 301 -1.97 14.68 23.34
CA VAL A 301 -1.38 14.21 22.07
C VAL A 301 -0.12 15.01 21.73
N ASP A 302 -0.17 16.34 21.85
CA ASP A 302 0.96 17.21 21.53
C ASP A 302 2.18 16.95 22.42
N ASP A 303 1.99 16.64 23.71
CA ASP A 303 3.09 16.32 24.64
C ASP A 303 3.74 14.97 24.31
N LEU A 304 2.91 14.00 23.89
CA LEU A 304 3.36 12.70 23.43
C LEU A 304 4.15 12.82 22.11
N GLU A 305 3.69 13.67 21.19
CA GLU A 305 4.38 13.97 19.94
C GLU A 305 5.74 14.66 20.16
N ARG A 306 5.85 15.59 21.12
CA ARG A 306 7.15 16.19 21.50
C ARG A 306 8.14 15.15 22.00
N THR A 307 7.68 14.16 22.75
CA THR A 307 8.51 13.04 23.23
C THR A 307 8.97 12.13 22.07
N LEU A 308 8.19 12.03 20.99
CA LEU A 308 8.59 11.33 19.76
C LEU A 308 9.65 12.11 18.97
N ASP A 309 9.61 13.44 19.00
CA ASP A 309 10.54 14.29 18.26
C ASP A 309 11.98 14.20 18.76
N ASP A 310 12.21 13.89 20.04
CA ASP A 310 13.55 13.65 20.58
C ASP A 310 14.23 12.38 20.00
N ASN A 311 13.47 11.48 19.35
CA ASN A 311 13.98 10.30 18.65
C ASN A 311 14.37 10.55 17.16
N ARG A 312 14.33 11.80 16.68
CA ARG A 312 14.61 12.16 15.27
C ARG A 312 15.96 11.66 14.73
N ARG A 313 17.00 11.58 15.57
CA ARG A 313 18.33 11.07 15.15
C ARG A 313 18.31 9.59 14.79
N GLY A 314 17.75 8.74 15.66
CA GLY A 314 17.63 7.30 15.38
C GLY A 314 16.69 6.99 14.22
N ARG A 315 15.69 7.85 13.96
CA ARG A 315 14.79 7.73 12.80
C ARG A 315 15.48 8.06 11.48
N ARG A 316 16.37 9.05 11.43
CA ARG A 316 17.14 9.36 10.21
C ARG A 316 18.07 8.22 9.83
N GLU A 317 18.71 7.58 10.81
CA GLU A 317 19.52 6.38 10.58
C GLU A 317 18.67 5.21 10.08
N ALA A 318 17.54 4.92 10.74
CA ALA A 318 16.61 3.88 10.32
C ALA A 318 16.02 4.13 8.92
N ALA A 319 15.77 5.39 8.58
CA ALA A 319 15.35 5.78 7.24
C ALA A 319 16.45 5.51 6.22
N GLY A 320 17.71 5.83 6.54
CA GLY A 320 18.86 5.49 5.71
C GLY A 320 18.98 3.99 5.41
N ASP A 321 18.80 3.13 6.42
CA ASP A 321 18.81 1.67 6.24
C ASP A 321 17.67 1.22 5.31
N ALA A 322 16.48 1.80 5.46
CA ALA A 322 15.33 1.48 4.62
C ALA A 322 15.52 1.98 3.18
N GLU A 323 16.16 3.14 2.97
CA GLU A 323 16.50 3.62 1.63
C GLU A 323 17.48 2.70 0.93
N ALA A 324 18.50 2.18 1.63
CA ALA A 324 19.43 1.23 1.03
C ALA A 324 18.71 -0.05 0.54
N ILE A 325 17.68 -0.50 1.26
CA ILE A 325 16.84 -1.62 0.82
C ILE A 325 16.02 -1.23 -0.42
N ILE A 326 15.42 -0.03 -0.43
CA ILE A 326 14.64 0.47 -1.57
C ILE A 326 15.54 0.59 -2.81
N ASP A 327 16.72 1.19 -2.69
CA ASP A 327 17.71 1.31 -3.76
C ASP A 327 17.99 -0.05 -4.40
N LEU A 328 18.31 -1.04 -3.57
CA LEU A 328 18.58 -2.39 -4.03
C LEU A 328 17.36 -3.02 -4.72
N GLN A 329 16.14 -2.79 -4.22
CA GLN A 329 14.93 -3.33 -4.85
C GLN A 329 14.58 -2.62 -6.16
N VAL A 330 14.80 -1.32 -6.27
CA VAL A 330 14.61 -0.55 -7.52
C VAL A 330 15.57 -1.08 -8.60
N THR A 331 16.84 -1.29 -8.27
CA THR A 331 17.82 -1.88 -9.20
C THR A 331 17.37 -3.27 -9.66
N ARG A 332 16.99 -4.16 -8.73
CA ARG A 332 16.51 -5.52 -9.06
C ARG A 332 15.26 -5.51 -9.93
N PHE A 333 14.33 -4.60 -9.66
CA PHE A 333 13.14 -4.44 -10.48
C PHE A 333 13.52 -4.04 -11.91
N GLY A 334 14.42 -3.07 -12.06
CA GLY A 334 14.92 -2.61 -13.35
C GLY A 334 15.64 -3.72 -14.15
N GLU A 335 16.51 -4.49 -13.50
CA GLU A 335 17.17 -5.65 -14.12
C GLU A 335 16.17 -6.70 -14.61
N SER A 336 15.16 -7.00 -13.79
CA SER A 336 14.08 -7.93 -14.13
C SER A 336 13.23 -7.42 -15.30
N ALA A 337 12.93 -6.11 -15.34
CA ALA A 337 12.21 -5.48 -16.44
C ALA A 337 13.02 -5.53 -17.74
N ALA A 338 14.33 -5.24 -17.69
CA ALA A 338 15.23 -5.34 -18.83
C ALA A 338 15.33 -6.78 -19.36
N ALA A 339 15.43 -7.77 -18.47
CA ALA A 339 15.45 -9.18 -18.85
C ALA A 339 14.16 -9.61 -19.57
N ARG A 340 12.98 -9.16 -19.11
CA ARG A 340 11.70 -9.42 -19.79
C ARG A 340 11.63 -8.78 -21.17
N GLY A 341 12.17 -7.57 -21.33
CA GLY A 341 12.31 -6.94 -22.65
C GLY A 341 13.07 -7.82 -23.65
N ARG A 342 14.10 -8.53 -23.18
CA ARG A 342 14.89 -9.48 -23.98
C ARG A 342 14.15 -10.78 -24.32
N LEU A 343 13.14 -11.17 -23.53
CA LEU A 343 12.33 -12.38 -23.76
C LEU A 343 11.07 -12.14 -24.59
N ALA A 344 10.71 -10.89 -24.87
CA ALA A 344 9.56 -10.55 -25.72
C ALA A 344 9.60 -11.21 -27.13
N PRO A 345 10.76 -11.29 -27.82
CA PRO A 345 10.86 -12.01 -29.08
C PRO A 345 10.50 -13.50 -28.96
N VAL A 346 10.92 -14.17 -27.88
CA VAL A 346 10.62 -15.58 -27.63
C VAL A 346 9.12 -15.80 -27.45
N LYS A 347 8.46 -14.91 -26.70
CA LYS A 347 6.99 -14.97 -26.51
C LYS A 347 6.25 -14.78 -27.84
N ARG A 348 6.70 -13.85 -28.69
CA ARG A 348 6.13 -13.66 -30.04
C ARG A 348 6.32 -14.90 -30.91
N LEU A 349 7.50 -15.52 -30.89
CA LEU A 349 7.79 -16.75 -31.65
C LEU A 349 6.86 -17.90 -31.23
N ARG A 350 6.70 -18.13 -29.91
CA ARG A 350 5.79 -19.16 -29.40
C ARG A 350 4.33 -18.91 -29.76
N ALA A 351 3.86 -17.66 -29.62
CA ALA A 351 2.49 -17.29 -29.99
C ALA A 351 2.23 -17.48 -31.49
N HIS A 352 3.20 -17.13 -32.35
CA HIS A 352 3.13 -17.40 -33.78
C HIS A 352 3.01 -18.90 -34.06
N GLY A 353 3.83 -19.74 -33.40
CA GLY A 353 3.79 -21.18 -33.58
C GLY A 353 2.45 -21.81 -33.21
N GLU A 354 1.85 -21.38 -32.09
CA GLU A 354 0.55 -21.89 -31.64
C GLU A 354 -0.60 -21.45 -32.56
N ALA A 355 -0.54 -20.22 -33.09
CA ALA A 355 -1.50 -19.73 -34.07
C ALA A 355 -1.44 -20.53 -35.38
N VAL A 356 -0.24 -20.78 -35.90
CA VAL A 356 -0.02 -21.61 -37.10
C VAL A 356 -0.50 -23.04 -36.86
N ARG A 357 -0.12 -23.67 -35.75
CA ARG A 357 -0.59 -25.00 -35.35
C ARG A 357 -2.12 -25.07 -35.34
N SER A 358 -2.78 -24.13 -34.66
CA SER A 358 -4.24 -24.10 -34.55
C SER A 358 -4.92 -24.01 -35.90
N GLU A 359 -4.41 -23.15 -36.80
CA GLU A 359 -4.98 -22.96 -38.13
C GLU A 359 -4.84 -24.21 -39.00
N VAL A 360 -3.63 -24.80 -39.07
CA VAL A 360 -3.37 -25.97 -39.93
C VAL A 360 -4.10 -27.20 -39.38
N LEU A 361 -4.16 -27.38 -38.06
CA LEU A 361 -4.91 -28.46 -37.43
C LEU A 361 -6.42 -28.37 -37.70
N ALA A 362 -6.99 -27.16 -37.67
CA ALA A 362 -8.40 -26.96 -37.98
C ALA A 362 -8.72 -27.36 -39.43
N ARG A 363 -7.85 -27.01 -40.40
CA ARG A 363 -7.99 -27.43 -41.80
C ARG A 363 -7.89 -28.94 -41.97
N ALA A 364 -6.91 -29.58 -41.31
CA ALA A 364 -6.76 -31.03 -41.34
C ALA A 364 -8.01 -31.74 -40.79
N ARG A 365 -8.57 -31.25 -39.69
CA ARG A 365 -9.84 -31.79 -39.13
C ARG A 365 -11.01 -31.67 -40.10
N GLN A 366 -11.12 -30.55 -40.82
CA GLN A 366 -12.15 -30.38 -41.85
C GLN A 366 -11.97 -31.37 -43.02
N GLN A 367 -10.74 -31.59 -43.48
CA GLN A 367 -10.45 -32.55 -44.55
C GLN A 367 -10.76 -33.99 -44.17
N LEU A 368 -10.46 -34.38 -42.92
CA LEU A 368 -10.85 -35.69 -42.38
C LEU A 368 -12.37 -35.84 -42.31
N ALA A 369 -13.09 -34.82 -41.85
CA ALA A 369 -14.55 -34.82 -41.80
C ALA A 369 -15.19 -34.89 -43.21
N ALA A 370 -14.49 -34.38 -44.23
CA ALA A 370 -14.89 -34.48 -45.63
C ALA A 370 -14.55 -35.84 -46.29
N GLY A 371 -14.00 -36.81 -45.54
CA GLY A 371 -13.73 -38.16 -46.01
C GLY A 371 -12.40 -38.33 -46.76
N GLN A 372 -11.47 -37.38 -46.65
CA GLN A 372 -10.13 -37.55 -47.23
C GLN A 372 -9.31 -38.63 -46.50
N SER A 373 -8.35 -39.22 -47.22
CA SER A 373 -7.45 -40.24 -46.64
C SER A 373 -6.69 -39.69 -45.43
N PRO A 374 -6.76 -40.36 -44.26
CA PRO A 374 -6.04 -39.93 -43.06
C PRO A 374 -4.53 -39.74 -43.27
N ASP A 375 -3.89 -40.66 -44.01
CA ASP A 375 -2.44 -40.60 -44.27
C ASP A 375 -2.08 -39.34 -45.07
N ALA A 376 -2.84 -39.04 -46.12
CA ALA A 376 -2.61 -37.87 -46.96
C ALA A 376 -2.82 -36.56 -46.18
N VAL A 377 -3.83 -36.52 -45.29
CA VAL A 377 -4.10 -35.33 -44.47
C VAL A 377 -3.01 -35.12 -43.41
N LEU A 378 -2.51 -36.19 -42.78
CA LEU A 378 -1.41 -36.10 -41.80
C LEU A 378 -0.11 -35.65 -42.45
N GLU A 379 0.21 -36.16 -43.64
CA GLU A 379 1.40 -35.77 -44.38
C GLU A 379 1.33 -34.28 -44.80
N LEU A 380 0.17 -33.84 -45.29
CA LEU A 380 -0.08 -32.44 -45.63
C LEU A 380 -0.01 -31.52 -44.40
N LEU A 381 -0.57 -31.94 -43.26
CA LEU A 381 -0.49 -31.23 -41.98
C LEU A 381 0.96 -31.05 -41.55
N ALA A 382 1.74 -32.13 -41.51
CA ALA A 382 3.14 -32.11 -41.10
C ALA A 382 3.98 -31.19 -42.01
N HIS A 383 3.81 -31.33 -43.33
CA HIS A 383 4.51 -30.51 -44.31
C HIS A 383 4.17 -29.02 -44.18
N THR A 384 2.87 -28.70 -44.11
CA THR A 384 2.38 -27.31 -44.03
C THR A 384 2.79 -26.65 -42.72
N LEU A 385 2.68 -27.36 -41.60
CA LEU A 385 3.08 -26.87 -40.29
C LEU A 385 4.59 -26.56 -40.27
N THR A 386 5.41 -27.50 -40.73
CA THR A 386 6.88 -27.34 -40.77
C THR A 386 7.29 -26.13 -41.60
N ASN A 387 6.78 -26.03 -42.83
CA ASN A 387 7.12 -24.92 -43.72
C ASN A 387 6.67 -23.57 -43.17
N ARG A 388 5.46 -23.48 -42.60
CA ARG A 388 4.97 -22.21 -42.04
C ARG A 388 5.74 -21.77 -40.80
N LEU A 389 6.14 -22.70 -39.94
CA LEU A 389 6.97 -22.40 -38.77
C LEU A 389 8.37 -21.93 -39.15
N LEU A 390 8.98 -22.56 -40.18
CA LEU A 390 10.34 -22.24 -40.60
C LEU A 390 10.43 -21.02 -41.54
N HIS A 391 9.35 -20.65 -42.23
CA HIS A 391 9.39 -19.58 -43.22
C HIS A 391 9.87 -18.24 -42.66
N VAL A 392 9.29 -17.76 -41.55
CA VAL A 392 9.62 -16.44 -40.98
C VAL A 392 11.07 -16.38 -40.47
N PRO A 393 11.56 -17.35 -39.66
CA PRO A 393 12.96 -17.38 -39.26
C PRO A 393 13.94 -17.48 -40.44
N THR A 394 13.65 -18.34 -41.42
CA THR A 394 14.54 -18.54 -42.59
C THR A 394 14.61 -17.30 -43.48
N ALA A 395 13.50 -16.58 -43.66
CA ALA A 395 13.48 -15.32 -44.40
C ALA A 395 14.29 -14.22 -43.67
N ALA A 396 14.16 -14.12 -42.36
CA ALA A 396 14.91 -13.16 -41.55
C ALA A 396 16.42 -13.44 -41.58
N LEU A 397 16.82 -14.71 -41.51
CA LEU A 397 18.23 -15.12 -41.64
C LEU A 397 18.82 -14.78 -43.01
N ARG A 398 18.07 -15.04 -44.08
CA ARG A 398 18.51 -14.71 -45.45
C ARG A 398 18.70 -13.20 -45.63
N ASP A 399 17.79 -12.41 -45.08
CA ASP A 399 17.85 -10.94 -45.15
C ASP A 399 19.00 -10.39 -44.30
N ALA A 400 19.24 -10.94 -43.10
CA ALA A 400 20.41 -10.59 -42.27
C ALA A 400 21.74 -10.91 -42.98
N ALA A 401 21.84 -12.08 -43.62
CA ALA A 401 23.02 -12.48 -44.39
C ALA A 401 23.29 -11.55 -45.59
N LEU A 402 22.23 -11.08 -46.28
CA LEU A 402 22.36 -10.10 -47.37
C LEU A 402 22.84 -8.73 -46.89
N ARG A 403 22.61 -8.38 -45.62
CA ARG A 403 23.03 -7.13 -45.00
C ARG A 403 24.38 -7.23 -44.27
N GLY A 404 25.01 -8.41 -44.24
CA GLY A 404 26.26 -8.66 -43.52
C GLY A 404 26.12 -8.64 -41.99
N ASP A 405 24.93 -8.96 -41.46
CA ASP A 405 24.69 -9.10 -40.03
C ASP A 405 24.87 -10.57 -39.61
N ASP A 406 26.11 -10.93 -39.28
CA ASP A 406 26.49 -12.29 -38.88
C ASP A 406 25.95 -12.66 -37.48
N THR A 407 25.52 -11.67 -36.68
CA THR A 407 25.10 -11.92 -35.28
C THR A 407 23.88 -12.83 -35.17
N LEU A 408 22.95 -12.75 -36.13
CA LEU A 408 21.76 -13.59 -36.18
C LEU A 408 22.10 -15.02 -36.61
N ALA A 409 23.09 -15.18 -37.49
CA ALA A 409 23.58 -16.49 -37.93
C ALA A 409 24.34 -17.19 -36.79
N ASP A 410 25.27 -16.49 -36.13
CA ASP A 410 26.00 -17.02 -34.96
C ASP A 410 25.06 -17.45 -33.83
N SER A 411 24.00 -16.67 -33.60
CA SER A 411 22.96 -17.00 -32.60
C SER A 411 22.17 -18.26 -32.97
N LEU A 412 21.94 -18.51 -34.26
CA LEU A 412 21.26 -19.72 -34.72
C LEU A 412 22.15 -20.94 -34.58
N ASP A 413 23.44 -20.83 -34.89
CA ASP A 413 24.42 -21.92 -34.72
C ASP A 413 24.56 -22.32 -33.25
N ALA A 414 24.46 -21.35 -32.33
CA ALA A 414 24.39 -21.63 -30.89
C ALA A 414 23.08 -22.33 -30.45
N LEU A 415 21.97 -22.08 -31.14
CA LEU A 415 20.65 -22.66 -30.83
C LEU A 415 20.42 -24.03 -31.48
N LEU A 416 21.01 -24.27 -32.65
CA LEU A 416 20.89 -25.47 -33.47
C LEU A 416 22.28 -25.94 -33.93
N PRO A 417 23.14 -26.40 -32.99
CA PRO A 417 24.44 -26.93 -33.39
C PRO A 417 24.27 -28.11 -34.34
N SER A 418 25.22 -28.30 -35.25
CA SER A 418 25.17 -29.30 -36.34
C SER A 418 24.89 -30.74 -35.88
N ASP A 419 25.09 -31.01 -34.59
CA ASP A 419 24.97 -32.33 -33.97
C ASP A 419 23.66 -32.51 -33.17
N ALA A 420 22.77 -31.52 -33.15
CA ALA A 420 21.52 -31.54 -32.39
C ALA A 420 20.42 -32.39 -33.07
N VAL A 421 20.53 -33.72 -32.98
CA VAL A 421 19.39 -34.61 -33.22
C VAL A 421 18.60 -34.73 -31.92
N LEU A 422 17.47 -34.03 -31.81
CA LEU A 422 16.54 -34.18 -30.69
C LEU A 422 15.86 -35.56 -30.77
N PRO A 423 16.01 -36.44 -29.77
CA PRO A 423 15.35 -37.74 -29.77
C PRO A 423 13.83 -37.58 -29.60
N LEU A 424 13.06 -38.28 -30.44
CA LEU A 424 11.58 -38.28 -30.47
C LEU A 424 10.91 -38.64 -29.12
N ASN A 425 11.64 -39.23 -28.18
CA ASN A 425 11.10 -39.74 -26.91
C ASN A 425 10.95 -38.70 -25.80
N ASP A 426 11.49 -37.48 -25.94
CA ASP A 426 11.39 -36.42 -24.91
C ASP A 426 10.15 -35.52 -25.04
N LEU A 427 9.30 -35.74 -26.05
CA LEU A 427 8.03 -35.01 -26.24
C LEU A 427 6.88 -35.62 -25.42
N ARG A 428 7.03 -35.74 -24.09
CA ARG A 428 5.94 -36.17 -23.21
C ARG A 428 5.08 -34.99 -22.76
N THR A 429 3.89 -34.85 -23.40
CA THR A 429 2.70 -34.11 -22.95
C THR A 429 2.88 -32.60 -22.69
N PRO A 430 1.82 -31.77 -22.78
CA PRO A 430 1.99 -30.33 -22.71
C PRO A 430 2.50 -29.97 -21.32
N ASP A 431 3.73 -29.49 -21.27
CA ASP A 431 4.28 -28.79 -20.13
C ASP A 431 3.32 -27.64 -19.83
N ALA A 432 2.47 -27.84 -18.83
CA ALA A 432 1.90 -26.76 -18.05
C ALA A 432 3.08 -26.12 -17.32
N ALA A 433 3.95 -25.46 -18.08
CA ALA A 433 5.01 -24.63 -17.59
C ALA A 433 4.32 -23.47 -16.88
N ASP A 434 4.17 -23.69 -15.57
CA ASP A 434 3.85 -22.73 -14.54
C ASP A 434 4.40 -21.34 -14.91
N PRO A 435 3.56 -20.29 -14.96
CA PRO A 435 4.07 -18.95 -15.13
C PRO A 435 4.70 -18.51 -13.80
N ALA A 436 5.96 -18.89 -13.55
CA ALA A 436 6.68 -18.29 -12.42
C ALA A 436 8.20 -18.27 -12.59
N PRO A 437 8.89 -17.23 -12.04
CA PRO A 437 8.36 -16.03 -11.37
C PRO A 437 8.32 -14.77 -12.25
#